data_AF-D7E7T5-F1
#
_entry.id   AF-D7E7T5-F1
#
_cell.length_a   1.000
_cell.length_b   1.000
_cell.length_c   1.000
_cell.angle_alpha   90.00
_cell.angle_beta   90.00
_cell.angle_gamma   90.00
#
_symmetry.space_group_name_H-M   'P 1'
#
loop_
_entity.id
_entity.type
_entity.pdbx_description
1 polymer ?
#
loop_
_entity_poly.entity_id
_entity_poly.type
_entity_poly.pdbx_seq_one_letter_code
_entity_poly.pdbx_strand_id
1 'polypeptide(L)'
;MVVKKDYIAHHKSLIWGDIIHQIYVFDLDDTLATPDKEADRKSYFMEIDHLEPVPTMIQFFNETKSRHPTMILTTRHPDLKPKIEDMFECTVECRNFCLTWKEILEALSTDDNLNDFMTQMINWKTGVLNQLSEQYRKVIFFDDLVHRYDVSSLKDNIDLKKPLHLSDGEHPGFLYQQK
;
A
#
# COMPACT_ATOMS: atom_id res chain seq x y z
N MET A 1 -21.85 7.18 -24.38
CA MET A 1 -20.85 8.05 -23.73
C MET A 1 -19.79 7.12 -23.15
N VAL A 2 -18.69 6.91 -23.88
CA VAL A 2 -17.64 5.95 -23.53
C VAL A 2 -16.52 6.71 -22.86
N VAL A 3 -16.28 6.46 -21.57
CA VAL A 3 -15.19 7.08 -20.81
C VAL A 3 -13.88 6.45 -21.30
N LYS A 4 -12.99 7.30 -21.83
CA LYS A 4 -11.65 6.92 -22.27
C LYS A 4 -10.82 6.45 -21.07
N LYS A 5 -10.24 5.26 -21.20
CA LYS A 5 -9.14 4.77 -20.38
C LYS A 5 -7.85 5.40 -20.93
N ASP A 6 -7.43 6.51 -20.32
CA ASP A 6 -6.09 7.05 -20.50
C ASP A 6 -5.32 6.87 -19.18
N TYR A 7 -3.98 6.80 -19.28
CA TYR A 7 -2.98 6.62 -18.22
C TYR A 7 -2.59 5.18 -17.89
N ILE A 8 -1.70 4.59 -18.71
CA ILE A 8 -0.26 4.44 -18.43
C ILE A 8 0.43 4.34 -19.80
N ALA A 9 1.00 5.43 -20.29
CA ALA A 9 1.72 5.43 -21.56
C ALA A 9 2.87 6.43 -21.55
N HIS A 10 3.92 6.12 -20.80
CA HIS A 10 5.28 6.51 -21.17
C HIS A 10 6.24 5.48 -20.60
N HIS A 11 6.60 4.49 -21.42
CA HIS A 11 7.87 3.76 -21.49
C HIS A 11 7.77 2.85 -22.71
N LYS A 12 7.91 3.42 -23.92
CA LYS A 12 8.11 2.64 -25.15
C LYS A 12 9.60 2.59 -25.46
N SER A 13 10.22 1.47 -25.13
CA SER A 13 11.38 0.93 -25.84
C SER A 13 11.05 -0.52 -26.17
N LEU A 14 11.03 -0.84 -27.47
CA LEU A 14 10.91 -2.20 -27.98
C LEU A 14 12.05 -3.07 -27.46
N ILE A 15 11.74 -4.31 -27.04
CA ILE A 15 12.43 -5.58 -27.34
C ILE A 15 11.57 -6.69 -26.68
N TRP A 16 11.27 -7.76 -27.41
CA TRP A 16 10.79 -9.02 -26.81
C TRP A 16 11.96 -9.67 -26.06
N GLY A 17 12.23 -9.24 -24.84
CA GLY A 17 13.37 -9.71 -24.04
C GLY A 17 13.39 -9.03 -22.68
N ASP A 18 13.48 -9.85 -21.64
CA ASP A 18 13.54 -9.50 -20.22
C ASP A 18 12.20 -9.12 -19.56
N ILE A 19 11.41 -10.14 -19.23
CA ILE A 19 10.55 -10.06 -18.04
C ILE A 19 11.48 -9.67 -16.88
N ILE A 20 11.28 -8.47 -16.33
CA ILE A 20 11.98 -8.10 -15.10
C ILE A 20 11.61 -9.15 -14.05
N HIS A 21 12.63 -9.78 -13.48
CA HIS A 21 12.43 -11.03 -12.73
C HIS A 21 11.57 -10.85 -11.48
N GLN A 22 11.56 -9.65 -10.90
CA GLN A 22 10.81 -9.38 -9.69
C GLN A 22 10.52 -7.87 -9.53
N ILE A 23 9.39 -7.56 -8.92
CA ILE A 23 9.06 -6.24 -8.38
C ILE A 23 8.85 -6.35 -6.87
N TYR A 24 9.29 -5.32 -6.14
CA TYR A 24 9.01 -5.17 -4.72
C TYR A 24 7.94 -4.09 -4.53
N VAL A 25 6.95 -4.45 -3.74
CA VAL A 25 5.81 -3.60 -3.46
C VAL A 25 5.73 -3.45 -1.96
N PHE A 26 5.54 -2.22 -1.50
CA PHE A 26 5.44 -1.91 -0.08
C PHE A 26 4.14 -1.18 0.20
N ASP A 27 3.43 -1.59 1.25
CA ASP A 27 2.47 -0.69 1.87
C ASP A 27 3.18 0.50 2.50
N LEU A 28 2.44 1.60 2.69
CA LEU A 28 3.00 2.78 3.34
C LEU A 28 2.85 2.71 4.85
N ASP A 29 1.61 2.70 5.30
CA ASP A 29 1.22 2.82 6.70
C ASP A 29 1.60 1.54 7.47
N ASP A 30 2.19 1.70 8.65
CA ASP A 30 2.72 0.62 9.51
C ASP A 30 3.66 -0.37 8.82
N THR A 31 4.16 -0.02 7.63
CA THR A 31 5.11 -0.82 6.86
C THR A 31 6.38 -0.02 6.64
N LEU A 32 6.28 1.12 5.93
CA LEU A 32 7.41 2.03 5.72
C LEU A 32 7.42 3.18 6.74
N ALA A 33 6.24 3.61 7.18
CA ALA A 33 6.10 4.66 8.17
C ALA A 33 4.88 4.41 9.07
N THR A 34 5.03 4.71 10.35
CA THR A 34 3.93 4.67 11.31
C THR A 34 3.38 6.08 11.50
N PRO A 35 2.06 6.28 11.53
CA PRO A 35 1.50 7.56 11.92
C PRO A 35 1.86 7.87 13.38
N ASP A 36 2.24 9.11 13.66
CA ASP A 36 2.38 9.61 15.03
C ASP A 36 1.10 9.31 15.82
N LYS A 37 1.28 8.68 16.99
CA LYS A 37 0.19 8.25 17.88
C LYS A 37 -0.63 9.43 18.42
N GLU A 38 -0.08 10.64 18.39
CA GLU A 38 -0.76 11.87 18.81
C GLU A 38 -1.48 12.59 17.66
N ALA A 39 -1.30 12.16 16.41
CA ALA A 39 -1.97 12.77 15.27
C ALA A 39 -3.49 12.53 15.32
N ASP A 40 -4.27 13.59 15.09
CA ASP A 40 -5.72 13.49 14.93
C ASP A 40 -6.03 12.42 13.86
N ARG A 41 -7.02 11.56 14.12
CA ARG A 41 -7.51 10.50 13.20
C ARG A 41 -7.83 11.06 11.80
N LYS A 42 -8.10 12.36 11.69
CA LYS A 42 -8.30 13.07 10.43
C LYS A 42 -7.03 13.20 9.56
N SER A 43 -5.86 13.21 10.20
CA SER A 43 -4.55 13.38 9.55
C SER A 43 -4.07 12.08 8.93
N TYR A 44 -4.32 10.95 9.59
CA TYR A 44 -4.29 9.62 8.95
C TYR A 44 -5.09 9.71 7.63
N PHE A 45 -4.84 9.01 6.53
CA PHE A 45 -5.56 9.20 5.24
C PHE A 45 -5.39 10.55 4.50
N MET A 46 -5.44 11.72 5.14
CA MET A 46 -5.48 13.03 4.43
C MET A 46 -4.17 13.81 4.44
N GLU A 47 -3.22 13.45 5.30
CA GLU A 47 -1.93 14.12 5.43
C GLU A 47 -0.80 13.08 5.52
N ILE A 48 0.46 13.50 5.39
CA ILE A 48 1.62 12.63 5.57
C ILE A 48 2.74 13.24 6.43
N ASP A 49 2.57 14.48 6.92
CA ASP A 49 3.60 15.17 7.70
C ASP A 49 3.84 14.56 9.09
N HIS A 50 2.89 13.75 9.57
CA HIS A 50 2.94 13.03 10.84
C HIS A 50 3.44 11.58 10.67
N LEU A 51 3.90 11.18 9.48
CA LEU A 51 4.44 9.85 9.26
C LEU A 51 5.87 9.77 9.81
N GLU A 52 6.05 8.95 10.84
CA GLU A 52 7.36 8.60 11.37
C GLU A 52 7.92 7.40 10.60
N PRO A 53 9.07 7.54 9.91
CA PRO A 53 9.63 6.44 9.13
C PRO A 53 10.05 5.29 10.03
N VAL A 54 9.74 4.04 9.65
CA VAL A 54 10.21 2.85 10.36
C VAL A 54 11.64 2.53 9.91
N PRO A 55 12.69 2.77 10.74
CA PRO A 55 14.06 2.85 10.23
C PRO A 55 14.56 1.58 9.54
N THR A 56 14.23 0.41 10.09
CA THR A 56 14.63 -0.89 9.53
C THR A 56 13.99 -1.15 8.17
N MET A 57 12.72 -0.78 8.01
CA MET A 57 11.98 -0.94 6.75
C MET A 57 12.41 0.08 5.72
N ILE A 58 12.69 1.33 6.11
CA ILE A 58 13.25 2.35 5.22
C ILE A 58 14.62 1.95 4.69
N GLN A 59 15.50 1.42 5.54
CA GLN A 59 16.79 0.91 5.10
C GLN A 59 16.61 -0.20 4.07
N PHE A 60 15.78 -1.20 4.38
CA PHE A 60 15.49 -2.31 3.48
C PHE A 60 14.85 -1.85 2.16
N PHE A 61 13.92 -0.90 2.22
CA PHE A 61 13.28 -0.28 1.06
C PHE A 61 14.31 0.40 0.16
N ASN A 62 15.20 1.23 0.71
CA ASN A 62 16.22 1.94 -0.05
C ASN A 62 17.24 1.00 -0.70
N GLU A 63 17.70 -0.02 0.04
CA GLU A 63 18.56 -1.06 -0.50
C GLU A 63 17.89 -1.82 -1.66
N THR A 64 16.60 -2.16 -1.49
CA THR A 64 15.80 -2.86 -2.51
C THR A 64 15.57 -1.98 -3.75
N LYS A 65 15.12 -0.75 -3.56
CA LYS A 65 14.86 0.25 -4.62
C LYS A 65 16.09 0.51 -5.49
N SER A 66 17.29 0.46 -4.90
CA SER A 66 18.54 0.64 -5.65
C SER A 66 18.87 -0.52 -6.61
N ARG A 67 18.22 -1.68 -6.48
CA ARG A 67 18.53 -2.92 -7.22
C ARG A 67 17.36 -3.50 -8.01
N HIS A 68 16.14 -3.16 -7.63
CA HIS A 68 14.93 -3.76 -8.16
C HIS A 68 13.85 -2.70 -8.39
N PRO A 69 12.98 -2.90 -9.40
CA PRO A 69 11.75 -2.12 -9.51
C PRO A 69 11.01 -2.18 -8.18
N THR A 70 10.68 -1.01 -7.67
CA THR A 70 10.06 -0.85 -6.37
C THR A 70 8.96 0.18 -6.47
N MET A 71 7.83 -0.08 -5.82
CA MET A 71 6.72 0.86 -5.73
C MET A 71 6.02 0.79 -4.37
N ILE A 72 5.26 1.83 -4.07
CA ILE A 72 4.39 1.88 -2.90
C ILE A 72 2.94 1.70 -3.34
N LEU A 73 2.19 0.85 -2.64
CA LEU A 73 0.74 0.81 -2.67
C LEU A 73 0.23 1.44 -1.39
N THR A 74 -0.65 2.42 -1.48
CA THR A 74 -1.20 3.06 -0.28
C THR A 74 -2.68 3.34 -0.44
N THR A 75 -3.38 3.37 0.70
CA THR A 75 -4.81 3.70 0.77
C THR A 75 -5.08 5.13 1.26
N ARG A 76 -4.01 5.94 1.36
CA ARG A 76 -4.07 7.38 1.61
C ARG A 76 -4.81 8.11 0.47
N HIS A 77 -5.16 9.38 0.68
CA HIS A 77 -5.83 10.21 -0.32
C HIS A 77 -4.98 10.38 -1.59
N PRO A 78 -5.55 10.25 -2.81
CA PRO A 78 -4.81 10.40 -4.07
C PRO A 78 -4.05 11.74 -4.22
N ASP A 79 -4.55 12.82 -3.63
CA ASP A 79 -3.88 14.13 -3.62
C ASP A 79 -2.51 14.10 -2.93
N LEU A 80 -2.25 13.10 -2.08
CA LEU A 80 -0.96 12.92 -1.41
C LEU A 80 0.06 12.21 -2.29
N LYS A 81 -0.35 11.58 -3.40
CA LYS A 81 0.53 10.81 -4.28
C LYS A 81 1.81 11.57 -4.67
N PRO A 82 1.77 12.83 -5.17
CA PRO A 82 3.00 13.53 -5.54
C PRO A 82 3.97 13.74 -4.37
N LYS A 83 3.43 13.96 -3.18
CA LYS A 83 4.24 14.19 -1.97
C LYS A 83 4.87 12.90 -1.46
N ILE A 84 4.17 11.76 -1.58
CA ILE A 84 4.71 10.44 -1.26
C ILE A 84 5.77 10.05 -2.30
N GLU A 85 5.52 10.30 -3.59
CA GLU A 85 6.50 10.07 -4.66
C GLU A 85 7.78 10.87 -4.44
N ASP A 86 7.67 12.14 -4.01
CA ASP A 86 8.82 12.99 -3.66
C ASP A 86 9.57 12.47 -2.42
N MET A 87 8.84 12.12 -1.36
CA MET A 87 9.42 11.62 -0.10
C MET A 87 10.18 10.30 -0.27
N PHE A 88 9.67 9.38 -1.07
CA PHE A 88 10.24 8.04 -1.24
C PHE A 88 11.00 7.87 -2.55
N GLU A 89 10.97 8.87 -3.44
CA GLU A 89 11.54 8.85 -4.80
C GLU A 89 11.24 7.53 -5.53
N CYS A 90 9.98 7.12 -5.56
CA CYS A 90 9.53 5.89 -6.21
C CYS A 90 8.13 6.06 -6.82
N THR A 91 7.73 5.11 -7.67
CA THR A 91 6.35 5.04 -8.16
C THR A 91 5.40 4.76 -7.01
N VAL A 92 4.26 5.45 -6.96
CA VAL A 92 3.21 5.24 -5.97
C VAL A 92 1.89 4.96 -6.68
N GLU A 93 1.16 3.93 -6.25
CA GLU A 93 -0.25 3.75 -6.60
C GLU A 93 -1.09 3.96 -5.35
N CYS A 94 -2.07 4.85 -5.46
CA CYS A 94 -2.75 5.45 -4.32
C CYS A 94 -4.26 5.43 -4.54
N ARG A 95 -5.02 4.95 -3.56
CA ARG A 95 -6.49 4.99 -3.61
C ARG A 95 -7.09 5.13 -2.22
N ASN A 96 -7.95 6.14 -2.05
CA ASN A 96 -8.76 6.27 -0.85
C ASN A 96 -10.23 5.90 -1.12
N PHE A 97 -10.85 5.19 -0.19
CA PHE A 97 -12.28 4.83 -0.23
C PHE A 97 -13.16 5.80 0.56
N CYS A 98 -12.56 6.62 1.43
CA CYS A 98 -13.22 7.67 2.18
C CYS A 98 -12.62 9.02 1.78
N LEU A 99 -13.29 9.72 0.87
CA LEU A 99 -12.84 11.00 0.34
C LEU A 99 -13.19 12.17 1.28
N THR A 100 -14.05 11.92 2.26
CA THR A 100 -14.50 12.91 3.23
C THR A 100 -14.37 12.41 4.66
N TRP A 101 -14.25 13.35 5.61
CA TRP A 101 -14.24 13.02 7.04
C TRP A 101 -15.49 12.28 7.50
N LYS A 102 -16.64 12.61 6.90
CA LYS A 102 -17.90 11.94 7.22
C LYS A 102 -17.84 10.45 6.86
N GLU A 103 -17.27 10.11 5.69
CA GLU A 103 -17.10 8.72 5.26
C GLU A 103 -16.08 7.98 6.12
N ILE A 104 -15.00 8.65 6.54
CA ILE A 104 -14.02 8.06 7.48
C ILE A 104 -14.73 7.74 8.81
N LEU A 105 -15.47 8.70 9.39
CA LEU A 105 -16.19 8.47 10.64
C LEU A 105 -17.24 7.36 10.52
N GLU A 106 -17.92 7.28 9.39
CA GLU A 106 -18.89 6.22 9.11
C GLU A 106 -18.21 4.85 9.01
N ALA A 107 -17.10 4.75 8.28
CA ALA A 107 -16.29 3.53 8.20
C ALA A 107 -15.76 3.08 9.58
N LEU A 108 -15.41 4.02 10.46
CA LEU A 108 -14.90 3.73 11.80
C LEU A 108 -15.99 3.62 12.88
N SER A 109 -17.27 3.77 12.53
CA SER A 109 -18.36 3.90 13.52
C SER A 109 -18.77 2.57 14.17
N THR A 110 -18.58 1.45 13.48
CA THR A 110 -18.90 0.10 13.96
C THR A 110 -17.83 -0.89 13.52
N ASP A 111 -17.72 -2.02 14.22
CA ASP A 111 -16.79 -3.09 13.84
C ASP A 111 -17.11 -3.68 12.46
N ASP A 112 -18.39 -3.79 12.11
CA ASP A 112 -18.84 -4.26 10.80
C ASP A 112 -18.44 -3.28 9.69
N ASN A 113 -18.65 -1.98 9.88
CA ASN A 113 -18.25 -0.96 8.92
C ASN A 113 -16.73 -0.92 8.73
N LEU A 114 -15.99 -1.09 9.82
CA LEU A 114 -14.53 -1.17 9.77
C LEU A 114 -14.10 -2.41 8.98
N ASN A 115 -14.70 -3.57 9.24
CA ASN A 115 -14.38 -4.80 8.51
C ASN A 115 -14.69 -4.68 7.02
N ASP A 116 -15.81 -4.06 6.64
CA ASP A 116 -16.17 -3.81 5.25
C ASP A 116 -15.17 -2.85 4.59
N PHE A 117 -14.77 -1.78 5.28
CA PHE A 117 -13.77 -0.83 4.81
C PHE A 117 -12.40 -1.50 4.58
N MET A 118 -11.93 -2.28 5.56
CA MET A 118 -10.68 -3.05 5.44
C MET A 118 -10.75 -4.06 4.30
N THR A 119 -11.89 -4.74 4.12
CA THR A 119 -12.10 -5.68 3.01
C THR A 119 -11.99 -4.99 1.65
N GLN A 120 -12.55 -3.78 1.50
CA GLN A 120 -12.42 -3.00 0.26
C GLN A 120 -10.96 -2.63 -0.04
N MET A 121 -10.20 -2.21 0.97
CA MET A 121 -8.77 -1.90 0.84
C MET A 121 -7.98 -3.11 0.36
N ILE A 122 -8.16 -4.26 1.01
CA ILE A 122 -7.47 -5.52 0.69
C ILE A 122 -7.85 -6.02 -0.71
N ASN A 123 -9.13 -5.97 -1.09
CA ASN A 123 -9.59 -6.38 -2.41
C ASN A 123 -8.98 -5.53 -3.53
N TRP A 124 -8.86 -4.22 -3.32
CA TRP A 124 -8.21 -3.35 -4.28
C TRP A 124 -6.71 -3.63 -4.40
N LYS A 125 -5.98 -3.72 -3.27
CA LYS A 125 -4.55 -4.07 -3.28
C LYS A 125 -4.32 -5.41 -3.99
N THR A 126 -5.15 -6.41 -3.70
CA THR A 126 -5.17 -7.72 -4.39
C THR A 126 -5.32 -7.56 -5.90
N GLY A 127 -6.26 -6.72 -6.36
CA GLY A 127 -6.45 -6.41 -7.77
C GLY A 127 -5.20 -5.80 -8.43
N VAL A 128 -4.54 -4.85 -7.77
CA VAL A 128 -3.31 -4.22 -8.26
C VAL A 128 -2.16 -5.24 -8.32
N LEU A 129 -1.98 -6.05 -7.28
CA LEU A 129 -0.94 -7.09 -7.23
C LEU A 129 -1.15 -8.13 -8.35
N ASN A 130 -2.39 -8.54 -8.60
CA ASN A 130 -2.73 -9.46 -9.68
C ASN A 130 -2.46 -8.85 -11.07
N GLN A 131 -2.59 -7.54 -11.26
CA GLN A 131 -2.20 -6.87 -12.51
C GLN A 131 -0.67 -6.81 -12.66
N LEU A 132 0.07 -6.49 -11.60
CA LEU A 132 1.53 -6.50 -11.61
C LEU A 132 2.08 -7.90 -11.93
N SER A 133 1.44 -8.93 -11.40
CA SER A 133 1.84 -10.33 -11.63
C SER A 133 1.77 -10.79 -13.11
N GLU A 134 1.08 -10.03 -13.97
CA GLU A 134 1.04 -10.27 -15.42
C GLU A 134 2.29 -9.75 -16.14
N GLN A 135 3.01 -8.82 -15.50
CA GLN A 135 4.16 -8.11 -16.07
C GLN A 135 5.48 -8.58 -15.46
N TYR A 136 5.45 -9.09 -14.23
CA TYR A 136 6.61 -9.52 -13.47
C TYR A 136 6.57 -11.01 -13.18
N ARG A 137 7.72 -11.69 -13.26
CA ARG A 137 7.80 -13.12 -12.91
C ARG A 137 7.53 -13.38 -11.43
N LYS A 138 7.81 -12.40 -10.57
CA LYS A 138 7.55 -12.46 -9.13
C LYS A 138 7.14 -11.09 -8.59
N VAL A 139 6.13 -11.06 -7.73
CA VAL A 139 5.74 -9.86 -6.97
C VAL A 139 5.97 -10.15 -5.51
N ILE A 140 6.77 -9.35 -4.82
CA ILE A 140 6.98 -9.48 -3.38
C ILE A 140 6.33 -8.27 -2.71
N PHE A 141 5.33 -8.51 -1.87
CA PHE A 141 4.54 -7.47 -1.26
C PHE A 141 4.67 -7.46 0.26
N PHE A 142 5.07 -6.31 0.82
CA PHE A 142 5.19 -6.07 2.26
C PHE A 142 4.00 -5.26 2.74
N ASP A 143 3.26 -5.79 3.72
CA ASP A 143 2.05 -5.16 4.27
C ASP A 143 1.87 -5.64 5.72
N ASP A 144 1.56 -4.75 6.66
CA ASP A 144 1.32 -5.11 8.07
C ASP A 144 0.07 -6.00 8.22
N LEU A 145 -0.85 -5.92 7.25
CA LEU A 145 -2.11 -6.65 7.20
C LEU A 145 -2.05 -7.91 6.33
N VAL A 146 -0.88 -8.50 6.07
CA VAL A 146 -0.78 -9.75 5.26
C VAL A 146 -1.75 -10.85 5.70
N HIS A 147 -2.09 -10.91 6.99
CA HIS A 147 -3.00 -11.91 7.57
C HIS A 147 -4.46 -11.75 7.13
N ARG A 148 -4.82 -10.61 6.51
CA ARG A 148 -6.17 -10.31 6.01
C ARG A 148 -6.36 -10.69 4.55
N TYR A 149 -5.31 -11.03 3.82
CA TYR A 149 -5.41 -11.41 2.42
C TYR A 149 -5.92 -12.84 2.28
N ASP A 150 -6.93 -13.02 1.42
CA ASP A 150 -7.30 -14.34 0.93
C ASP A 150 -6.29 -14.77 -0.15
N VAL A 151 -5.40 -15.70 0.23
CA VAL A 151 -4.35 -16.21 -0.66
C VAL A 151 -4.92 -16.88 -1.91
N SER A 152 -6.15 -17.42 -1.85
CA SER A 152 -6.77 -18.05 -3.03
C SER A 152 -7.19 -17.04 -4.11
N SER A 153 -7.29 -15.76 -3.74
CA SER A 153 -7.58 -14.65 -4.65
C SER A 153 -6.33 -14.02 -5.29
N LEU A 154 -5.12 -14.44 -4.87
CA LEU A 154 -3.84 -13.99 -5.41
C LEU A 154 -3.29 -14.99 -6.44
N LYS A 155 -2.57 -14.48 -7.45
CA LYS A 155 -1.83 -15.35 -8.37
C LYS A 155 -0.61 -15.98 -7.69
N ASP A 156 -0.24 -17.17 -8.13
CA ASP A 156 0.80 -18.03 -7.54
C ASP A 156 2.21 -17.41 -7.48
N ASN A 157 2.46 -16.35 -8.26
CA ASN A 157 3.75 -15.64 -8.29
C ASN A 157 3.80 -14.40 -7.39
N ILE A 158 2.85 -14.28 -6.45
CA ILE A 158 2.79 -13.20 -5.46
C ILE A 158 3.19 -13.75 -4.08
N ASP A 159 4.26 -13.20 -3.51
CA ASP A 159 4.73 -13.51 -2.15
C ASP A 159 4.33 -12.38 -1.19
N LEU A 160 3.43 -12.66 -0.25
CA LEU A 160 3.13 -11.76 0.86
C LEU A 160 4.20 -11.88 1.96
N LYS A 161 4.63 -10.74 2.52
CA LYS A 161 5.62 -10.65 3.59
C LYS A 161 5.18 -9.68 4.68
N LYS A 162 5.36 -10.06 5.94
CA LYS A 162 5.25 -9.11 7.06
C LYS A 162 6.44 -8.13 7.02
N PRO A 163 6.26 -6.87 7.44
CA PRO A 163 7.35 -5.95 7.73
C PRO A 163 8.33 -6.53 8.75
N LEU A 164 9.62 -6.22 8.61
CA LEU A 164 10.70 -6.74 9.46
C LEU A 164 10.58 -6.33 10.93
N HIS A 165 9.86 -5.24 11.22
CA HIS A 165 9.69 -4.70 12.56
C HIS A 165 8.51 -5.31 13.32
N LEU A 166 7.64 -6.05 12.63
CA LEU A 166 6.54 -6.77 13.26
C LEU A 166 7.00 -8.19 13.58
N SER A 167 7.32 -8.45 14.85
CA SER A 167 7.37 -9.83 15.37
C SER A 167 5.97 -10.45 15.27
N ASP A 168 5.89 -11.78 15.12
CA ASP A 168 4.61 -12.50 15.10
C ASP A 168 3.77 -12.19 16.35
N GLY A 169 2.80 -11.26 16.24
CA GLY A 169 1.82 -10.98 17.29
C GLY A 169 1.50 -9.51 17.60
N GLU A 170 2.20 -8.53 17.02
CA GLU A 170 1.87 -7.11 17.26
C GLU A 170 1.05 -6.53 16.10
N HIS A 171 -0.17 -6.08 16.41
CA HIS A 171 -1.10 -5.42 15.48
C HIS A 171 -1.02 -3.89 15.67
N PRO A 172 -1.35 -3.08 14.64
CA PRO A 172 -1.37 -1.64 14.76
C PRO A 172 -2.33 -1.17 15.87
N GLY A 173 -1.80 -0.46 16.86
CA GLY A 173 -2.51 -0.10 18.09
C GLY A 173 -3.70 0.84 17.91
N PHE A 174 -3.83 1.55 16.78
CA PHE A 174 -4.93 2.49 16.54
C PHE A 174 -6.23 1.83 16.09
N LEU A 175 -6.19 0.57 15.62
CA LEU A 175 -7.39 -0.20 15.32
C LEU A 175 -8.08 -0.72 16.59
N TYR A 176 -7.37 -0.73 17.73
CA TYR A 176 -7.98 -1.03 19.01
C TYR A 176 -8.61 0.25 19.57
N GLN A 177 -9.94 0.26 19.66
CA GLN A 177 -10.63 1.21 20.53
C GLN A 177 -10.07 1.02 21.95
N GLN A 178 -9.42 2.06 22.50
CA GLN A 178 -9.29 2.15 23.95
C GLN A 178 -10.72 2.33 24.50
N LYS A 179 -11.22 1.28 25.14
CA LYS A 179 -12.37 1.37 26.05
C LYS A 179 -11.98 2.12 27.31
#